data_AF-A0A0Q6V4D7-F1
#
_entry.id   AF-A0A0Q6V4D7-F1
#
_cell.length_a   1.000
_cell.length_b   1.000
_cell.length_c   1.000
_cell.angle_alpha   90.00
_cell.angle_beta   90.00
_cell.angle_gamma   90.00
#
_symmetry.space_group_name_H-M   'P 1'
#
loop_
_entity.id
_entity.type
_entity.pdbx_description
1 polymer ?
#
loop_
_entity_poly.entity_id
_entity_poly.type
_entity_poly.pdbx_seq_one_letter_code
_entity_poly.pdbx_strand_id
1 'polypeptide(L)'
;MSVSTSSGPNSVTTSRAARAAPWLPVAAAMLYPWVLRAFHGAATNAGGLSPLACAWLVVAFALPLSCLALTSTDLGTVNVRARRLALAGLAAPPLFVLTGVLSGLLRSPVEDLWIWSVLWIGLGVASAFGEPGPVAGATAPSARLRIAHGAAAVLILLFVTFHLFNHLTGLLGPETHARVMAVGRQVYRSRLVEPALVILMLLQVVGGVAMAWRWSARPMDLARTIQVGSGAYLAAFIVTHMNSAFVSARAVHKIQTDWAWATGAPEGLLLDAWNIRLAPHYALGAFFVVAHLFCGLRQVLLAHGMRQAVADRLLAAGLAGAAALSATITAGLCGLRL
;
A
#
# COMPACT_ATOMS: atom_id res chain seq x y z
N MET A 1 16.50 -52.72 16.48
CA MET A 1 15.78 -51.46 16.79
C MET A 1 16.82 -50.41 17.13
N SER A 2 17.18 -49.54 16.20
CA SER A 2 18.01 -48.35 16.49
C SER A 2 17.19 -47.10 16.18
N VAL A 3 16.71 -46.46 17.23
CA VAL A 3 16.11 -45.14 17.18
C VAL A 3 17.22 -44.14 16.85
N SER A 4 17.17 -43.57 15.65
CA SER A 4 18.00 -42.43 15.24
C SER A 4 17.25 -41.16 15.61
N THR A 5 17.47 -40.65 16.82
CA THR A 5 17.12 -39.29 17.22
C THR A 5 18.28 -38.36 16.88
N SER A 6 18.31 -37.83 15.66
CA SER A 6 19.15 -36.68 15.33
C SER A 6 18.38 -35.36 15.48
N SER A 7 17.88 -35.08 16.68
CA SER A 7 17.48 -33.71 17.04
C SER A 7 18.73 -32.89 17.32
N GLY A 8 19.46 -32.52 16.26
CA GLY A 8 20.64 -31.67 16.37
C GLY A 8 20.27 -30.27 16.89
N PRO A 9 21.23 -29.54 17.49
CA PRO A 9 21.06 -28.18 18.04
C PRO A 9 20.56 -27.14 17.01
N ASN A 10 20.62 -27.48 15.71
CA ASN A 10 20.11 -26.66 14.62
C ASN A 10 18.57 -26.63 14.55
N SER A 11 17.87 -27.72 14.92
CA SER A 11 16.41 -27.82 14.77
C SER A 11 15.63 -26.86 15.70
N VAL A 12 16.07 -26.73 16.95
CA VAL A 12 15.47 -25.85 17.96
C VAL A 12 15.73 -24.38 17.62
N THR A 13 16.92 -24.06 17.13
CA THR A 13 17.31 -22.70 16.73
C THR A 13 16.52 -22.23 15.52
N THR A 14 16.36 -23.07 14.50
CA THR A 14 15.51 -22.80 13.33
C THR A 14 14.04 -22.62 13.72
N SER A 15 13.53 -23.41 14.67
CA SER A 15 12.16 -23.27 15.19
C SER A 15 11.95 -21.94 15.93
N ARG A 16 12.88 -21.52 16.79
CA ARG A 16 12.80 -20.22 17.50
C ARG A 16 12.87 -19.04 16.53
N ALA A 17 13.77 -19.08 15.55
CA ALA A 17 13.88 -18.03 14.54
C ALA A 17 12.60 -17.93 13.69
N ALA A 18 12.00 -19.06 13.31
CA ALA A 18 10.74 -19.09 12.55
C ALA A 18 9.55 -18.52 13.34
N ARG A 19 9.52 -18.71 14.66
CA ARG A 19 8.51 -18.14 15.57
C ARG A 19 8.73 -16.66 15.86
N ALA A 20 9.99 -16.20 15.85
CA ALA A 20 10.34 -14.79 16.06
C ALA A 20 10.10 -13.94 14.80
N ALA A 21 10.33 -14.51 13.61
CA ALA A 21 10.26 -13.82 12.32
C ALA A 21 8.98 -12.96 12.08
N PRO A 22 7.76 -13.42 12.43
CA PRO A 22 6.54 -12.62 12.29
C PRO A 22 6.52 -11.31 13.09
N TRP A 23 7.26 -11.24 14.20
CA TRP A 23 7.11 -10.13 15.15
C TRP A 23 7.75 -8.83 14.66
N LEU A 24 8.74 -8.88 13.76
CA LEU A 24 9.33 -7.67 13.15
C LEU A 24 8.29 -6.88 12.32
N PRO A 25 7.64 -7.47 11.29
CA PRO A 25 6.62 -6.75 10.54
C PRO A 25 5.38 -6.41 11.39
N VAL A 26 5.03 -7.25 12.37
CA VAL A 26 3.95 -6.94 13.33
C VAL A 26 4.26 -5.71 14.15
N ALA A 27 5.47 -5.61 14.73
CA ALA A 27 5.88 -4.44 15.49
C ALA A 27 5.87 -3.17 14.64
N ALA A 28 6.39 -3.24 13.41
CA ALA A 28 6.39 -2.09 12.51
C ALA A 28 4.96 -1.61 12.17
N ALA A 29 4.05 -2.55 11.88
CA ALA A 29 2.66 -2.23 11.61
C ALA A 29 1.90 -1.73 12.84
N MET A 30 2.15 -2.31 14.03
CA MET A 30 1.55 -1.88 15.28
C MET A 30 2.00 -0.47 15.66
N LEU A 31 3.29 -0.15 15.51
CA LEU A 31 3.84 1.17 15.86
C LEU A 31 3.37 2.28 14.92
N TYR A 32 2.99 1.95 13.68
CA TYR A 32 2.66 2.95 12.65
C TYR A 32 1.61 3.97 13.11
N PRO A 33 0.43 3.58 13.64
CA PRO A 33 -0.54 4.56 14.12
C PRO A 33 -0.09 5.39 15.34
N TRP A 34 0.72 4.80 16.22
CA TRP A 34 1.27 5.51 17.38
C TRP A 34 2.27 6.58 16.96
N VAL A 35 3.05 6.32 15.91
CA VAL A 35 3.95 7.31 15.33
C VAL A 35 3.16 8.48 14.70
N LEU A 36 2.02 8.23 14.06
CA LEU A 36 1.14 9.30 13.58
C LEU A 36 0.56 10.13 14.74
N ARG A 37 0.19 9.48 15.85
CA ARG A 37 -0.25 10.17 17.08
C ARG A 37 0.88 11.01 17.69
N ALA A 38 2.10 10.50 17.70
CA ALA A 38 3.29 11.21 18.18
C ALA A 38 3.64 12.41 17.28
N PHE A 39 3.53 12.25 15.96
CA PHE A 39 3.61 13.35 14.99
C PHE A 39 2.62 14.47 15.35
N HIS A 40 1.34 14.12 15.50
CA HIS A 40 0.29 15.09 15.76
C HIS A 40 0.52 15.80 17.10
N GLY A 41 0.85 15.07 18.16
CA GLY A 41 1.19 15.67 19.46
C GLY A 41 2.39 16.62 19.39
N ALA A 42 3.46 16.24 18.66
CA ALA A 42 4.62 17.11 18.47
C ALA A 42 4.29 18.36 17.64
N ALA A 43 3.40 18.27 16.65
CA ALA A 43 2.96 19.40 15.86
C ALA A 43 2.06 20.36 16.67
N THR A 44 1.08 19.82 17.40
CA THR A 44 0.19 20.60 18.26
C THR A 44 0.97 21.34 19.34
N ASN A 45 1.92 20.70 20.01
CA ASN A 45 2.75 21.32 21.05
C ASN A 45 3.63 22.47 20.51
N ALA A 46 4.03 22.40 19.24
CA ALA A 46 4.84 23.41 18.59
C ALA A 46 4.02 24.50 17.87
N GLY A 47 2.68 24.37 17.82
CA GLY A 47 1.80 25.25 17.05
C GLY A 47 1.93 25.08 15.53
N GLY A 48 2.46 23.96 15.04
CA GLY A 48 2.70 23.71 13.61
C GLY A 48 3.78 22.68 13.36
N LEU A 49 4.35 22.66 12.14
CA LEU A 49 5.45 21.76 11.82
C LEU A 49 6.73 22.15 12.58
N SER A 50 7.30 21.19 13.28
CA SER A 50 8.57 21.31 14.00
C SER A 50 9.56 20.23 13.54
N PRO A 51 10.87 20.36 13.81
CA PRO A 51 11.84 19.30 13.49
C PRO A 51 11.47 17.95 14.10
N LEU A 52 10.91 17.94 15.32
CA LEU A 52 10.44 16.73 15.99
C LEU A 52 9.22 16.12 15.29
N ALA A 53 8.25 16.94 14.90
CA ALA A 53 7.11 16.47 14.10
C ALA A 53 7.60 15.89 12.76
N CYS A 54 8.48 16.60 12.04
CA CYS A 54 9.07 16.08 10.80
C CYS A 54 9.79 14.75 10.99
N ALA A 55 10.53 14.56 12.10
CA ALA A 55 11.17 13.30 12.42
C ALA A 55 10.13 12.17 12.59
N TRP A 56 9.04 12.40 13.31
CA TRP A 56 7.95 11.42 13.43
C TRP A 56 7.28 11.12 12.10
N LEU A 57 7.12 12.12 11.23
CA LEU A 57 6.58 11.90 9.88
C LEU A 57 7.51 10.99 9.07
N VAL A 58 8.82 11.22 9.12
CA VAL A 58 9.81 10.34 8.46
C VAL A 58 9.70 8.91 9.00
N VAL A 59 9.55 8.73 10.32
CA VAL A 59 9.33 7.41 10.91
C VAL A 59 8.03 6.77 10.43
N ALA A 60 6.95 7.55 10.26
CA ALA A 60 5.67 7.05 9.75
C ALA A 60 5.78 6.49 8.31
N PHE A 61 6.66 7.04 7.48
CA PHE A 61 6.99 6.49 6.16
C PHE A 61 7.97 5.31 6.25
N ALA A 62 8.96 5.40 7.14
CA ALA A 62 9.99 4.38 7.29
C ALA A 62 9.43 3.04 7.79
N LEU A 63 8.44 3.04 8.69
CA LEU A 63 7.86 1.81 9.23
C LEU A 63 7.24 0.90 8.14
N PRO A 64 6.29 1.35 7.30
CA PRO A 64 5.80 0.53 6.19
C PRO A 64 6.90 0.15 5.19
N LEU A 65 7.82 1.05 4.86
CA LEU A 65 8.90 0.78 3.91
C LEU A 65 9.91 -0.25 4.45
N SER A 66 10.14 -0.29 5.76
CA SER A 66 10.95 -1.32 6.40
C SER A 66 10.35 -2.72 6.18
N CYS A 67 9.01 -2.83 6.15
CA CYS A 67 8.35 -4.08 5.83
C CYS A 67 8.62 -4.53 4.39
N LEU A 68 8.77 -3.63 3.42
CA LEU A 68 9.22 -3.99 2.08
C LEU A 68 10.65 -4.56 2.11
N ALA A 69 11.56 -3.92 2.85
CA ALA A 69 12.93 -4.44 3.01
C ALA A 69 12.94 -5.83 3.69
N LEU A 70 12.07 -6.05 4.68
CA LEU A 70 11.88 -7.36 5.30
C LEU A 70 11.42 -8.41 4.27
N THR A 71 10.57 -8.07 3.30
CA THR A 71 10.15 -9.03 2.26
C THR A 71 11.28 -9.48 1.33
N SER A 72 12.31 -8.64 1.13
CA SER A 72 13.51 -8.98 0.33
C SER A 72 14.54 -9.81 1.08
N THR A 73 14.43 -9.95 2.40
CA THR A 73 15.31 -10.85 3.16
C THR A 73 14.90 -12.32 2.97
N ASP A 74 15.76 -13.22 3.43
CA ASP A 74 15.49 -14.65 3.57
C ASP A 74 14.33 -14.97 4.53
N LEU A 75 13.57 -13.97 5.00
CA LEU A 75 12.33 -14.17 5.78
C LEU A 75 11.37 -15.20 5.17
N GLY A 76 11.27 -15.31 3.84
CA GLY A 76 10.42 -16.33 3.22
C GLY A 76 11.07 -17.70 3.03
N THR A 77 12.39 -17.83 3.18
CA THR A 77 13.04 -19.15 3.32
C THR A 77 12.88 -19.68 4.75
N VAL A 78 12.73 -18.77 5.72
CA VAL A 78 12.47 -19.08 7.13
C VAL A 78 10.97 -19.29 7.42
N ASN A 79 10.10 -18.39 6.93
CA ASN A 79 8.65 -18.41 7.19
C ASN A 79 7.85 -17.58 6.15
N VAL A 80 7.15 -18.24 5.21
CA VAL A 80 6.28 -17.59 4.22
C VAL A 80 5.20 -16.70 4.86
N ARG A 81 4.67 -17.08 6.04
CA ARG A 81 3.66 -16.29 6.76
C ARG A 81 4.26 -14.98 7.24
N ALA A 82 5.51 -14.98 7.72
CA ALA A 82 6.21 -13.75 8.11
C ALA A 82 6.40 -12.80 6.92
N ARG A 83 6.78 -13.33 5.74
CA ARG A 83 6.84 -12.51 4.51
C ARG A 83 5.48 -11.94 4.12
N ARG A 84 4.40 -12.71 4.25
CA ARG A 84 3.04 -12.23 3.97
C ARG A 84 2.60 -11.16 4.96
N LEU A 85 2.96 -11.27 6.23
CA LEU A 85 2.77 -10.21 7.22
C LEU A 85 3.58 -8.96 6.89
N ALA A 86 4.81 -9.11 6.38
CA ALA A 86 5.59 -7.97 5.91
C ALA A 86 4.94 -7.29 4.68
N LEU A 87 4.36 -8.05 3.75
CA LEU A 87 3.56 -7.48 2.66
C LEU A 87 2.32 -6.72 3.18
N ALA A 88 1.63 -7.28 4.19
CA ALA A 88 0.52 -6.60 4.85
C ALA A 88 0.97 -5.36 5.65
N GLY A 89 2.15 -5.41 6.27
CA GLY A 89 2.74 -4.32 7.05
C GLY A 89 3.20 -3.17 6.16
N LEU A 90 3.65 -3.45 4.94
CA LEU A 90 3.85 -2.42 3.91
C LEU A 90 2.53 -1.71 3.59
N ALA A 91 1.42 -2.47 3.55
CA ALA A 91 0.08 -1.94 3.35
C ALA A 91 -0.54 -1.33 4.63
N ALA A 92 0.22 -1.12 5.71
CA ALA A 92 -0.30 -0.54 6.95
C ALA A 92 -1.01 0.82 6.75
N PRO A 93 -0.49 1.77 5.93
CA PRO A 93 -1.17 3.05 5.71
C PRO A 93 -2.60 2.93 5.19
N PRO A 94 -2.89 2.26 4.04
CA PRO A 94 -4.27 2.08 3.61
C PRO A 94 -5.09 1.22 4.56
N LEU A 95 -4.53 0.16 5.15
CA LEU A 95 -5.29 -0.69 6.08
C LEU A 95 -5.71 0.06 7.36
N PHE A 96 -4.87 0.96 7.87
CA PHE A 96 -5.22 1.77 9.04
C PHE A 96 -6.29 2.83 8.70
N VAL A 97 -6.19 3.47 7.53
CA VAL A 97 -7.26 4.35 7.03
C VAL A 97 -8.57 3.57 6.90
N LEU A 98 -8.55 2.36 6.33
CA LEU A 98 -9.75 1.51 6.24
C LEU A 98 -10.32 1.16 7.61
N THR A 99 -9.46 0.78 8.56
CA THR A 99 -9.87 0.48 9.93
C THR A 99 -10.61 1.66 10.55
N GLY A 100 -10.06 2.86 10.39
CA GLY A 100 -10.70 4.09 10.84
C GLY A 100 -12.04 4.36 10.17
N VAL A 101 -12.09 4.32 8.83
CA VAL A 101 -13.32 4.57 8.06
C VAL A 101 -14.42 3.58 8.45
N LEU A 102 -14.11 2.28 8.54
CA LEU A 102 -15.08 1.28 8.97
C LEU A 102 -15.54 1.49 10.41
N SER A 103 -14.64 1.86 11.32
CA SER A 103 -14.99 2.17 12.71
C SER A 103 -15.97 3.34 12.79
N GLY A 104 -15.76 4.39 11.99
CA GLY A 104 -16.66 5.54 11.89
C GLY A 104 -18.03 5.16 11.30
N LEU A 105 -18.04 4.39 10.22
CA LEU A 105 -19.28 3.91 9.58
C LEU A 105 -20.11 3.00 10.50
N LEU A 106 -19.45 2.16 11.29
CA LEU A 106 -20.08 1.26 12.25
C LEU A 106 -20.39 1.93 13.59
N ARG A 107 -19.99 3.21 13.78
CA ARG A 107 -20.09 3.94 15.05
C ARG A 107 -19.49 3.14 16.22
N SER A 108 -18.32 2.54 15.98
CA SER A 108 -17.63 1.73 16.99
C SER A 108 -17.34 2.56 18.24
N PRO A 109 -17.65 2.05 19.45
CA PRO A 109 -17.27 2.71 20.70
C PRO A 109 -15.78 2.50 21.03
N VAL A 110 -15.09 1.61 20.32
CA VAL A 110 -13.66 1.29 20.53
C VAL A 110 -12.81 2.12 19.57
N GLU A 111 -11.77 2.78 20.08
CA GLU A 111 -10.78 3.48 19.26
C GLU A 111 -10.10 2.52 18.26
N ASP A 112 -9.94 2.97 17.03
CA ASP A 112 -9.31 2.20 15.96
C ASP A 112 -7.87 1.77 16.29
N LEU A 113 -7.15 2.49 17.15
CA LEU A 113 -5.84 2.07 17.66
C LEU A 113 -5.88 0.74 18.40
N TRP A 114 -6.92 0.50 19.20
CA TRP A 114 -7.07 -0.75 19.94
C TRP A 114 -7.47 -1.88 19.01
N ILE A 115 -8.42 -1.62 18.10
CA ILE A 115 -8.80 -2.57 17.05
C ILE A 115 -7.57 -2.99 16.23
N TRP A 116 -6.77 -2.03 15.82
CA TRP A 116 -5.53 -2.23 15.08
C TRP A 116 -4.51 -3.06 15.86
N SER A 117 -4.25 -2.68 17.11
CA SER A 117 -3.25 -3.35 17.96
C SER A 117 -3.62 -4.81 18.22
N VAL A 118 -4.88 -5.08 18.58
CA VAL A 118 -5.38 -6.44 18.82
C VAL A 118 -5.31 -7.29 17.55
N LEU A 119 -5.71 -6.73 16.40
CA LEU A 119 -5.64 -7.43 15.11
C LEU A 119 -4.21 -7.87 14.79
N TRP A 120 -3.24 -6.98 14.92
CA TRP A 120 -1.84 -7.28 14.59
C TRP A 120 -1.18 -8.25 15.57
N ILE A 121 -1.51 -8.18 16.87
CA ILE A 121 -1.09 -9.19 17.85
C ILE A 121 -1.66 -10.56 17.46
N GLY A 122 -2.96 -10.64 17.15
CA GLY A 122 -3.60 -11.88 16.74
C GLY A 122 -2.97 -12.49 15.47
N LEU A 123 -2.68 -11.66 14.47
CA LEU A 123 -1.98 -12.07 13.26
C LEU A 123 -0.55 -12.55 13.55
N GLY A 124 0.17 -11.88 14.46
CA GLY A 124 1.49 -12.29 14.93
C GLY A 124 1.47 -13.66 15.60
N VAL A 125 0.55 -13.87 16.55
CA VAL A 125 0.35 -15.17 17.23
C VAL A 125 0.00 -16.26 16.21
N ALA A 126 -0.99 -16.04 15.34
CA ALA A 126 -1.42 -17.02 14.34
C ALA A 126 -0.30 -17.38 13.34
N SER A 127 0.59 -16.43 13.04
CA SER A 127 1.74 -16.64 12.16
C SER A 127 2.91 -17.34 12.86
N ALA A 128 3.17 -17.01 14.13
CA ALA A 128 4.24 -17.60 14.93
C ALA A 128 3.95 -19.05 15.32
N PHE A 129 2.70 -19.38 15.63
CA PHE A 129 2.31 -20.72 16.11
C PHE A 129 1.71 -21.62 15.04
N GLY A 130 1.51 -21.13 13.82
CA GLY A 130 0.96 -21.94 12.76
C GLY A 130 2.01 -22.70 11.96
N GLU A 131 1.60 -23.81 11.34
CA GLU A 131 2.46 -24.66 10.51
C GLU A 131 3.22 -23.85 9.44
N PRO A 132 4.55 -24.02 9.31
CA PRO A 132 5.34 -23.36 8.27
C PRO A 132 4.74 -23.66 6.90
N GLY A 133 4.32 -22.63 6.17
CA GLY A 133 3.79 -22.81 4.82
C GLY A 133 4.87 -23.40 3.90
N PRO A 134 4.53 -24.28 2.94
CA PRO A 134 5.51 -24.91 2.08
C PRO A 134 6.27 -23.84 1.27
N VAL A 135 7.58 -23.77 1.48
CA VAL A 135 8.52 -22.93 0.69
C VAL A 135 8.85 -23.62 -0.64
N ALA A 136 8.97 -24.95 -0.61
CA ALA A 136 9.27 -25.78 -1.78
C ALA A 136 7.98 -26.25 -2.46
N GLY A 137 7.86 -26.04 -3.77
CA GLY A 137 6.77 -26.59 -4.59
C GLY A 137 5.59 -25.64 -4.89
N ALA A 138 5.62 -24.38 -4.44
CA ALA A 138 4.56 -23.42 -4.78
C ALA A 138 4.52 -23.14 -6.29
N THR A 139 3.39 -23.48 -6.93
CA THR A 139 3.16 -23.25 -8.36
C THR A 139 3.19 -21.75 -8.68
N ALA A 140 3.89 -21.37 -9.74
CA ALA A 140 3.82 -20.01 -10.26
C ALA A 140 2.37 -19.63 -10.63
N PRO A 141 1.99 -18.34 -10.60
CA PRO A 141 0.70 -17.93 -11.11
C PRO A 141 0.50 -18.33 -12.58
N SER A 142 -0.72 -18.72 -12.93
CA SER A 142 -1.04 -19.12 -14.29
C SER A 142 -0.81 -17.96 -15.27
N ALA A 143 -0.37 -18.29 -16.50
CA ALA A 143 -0.18 -17.30 -17.55
C ALA A 143 -1.48 -16.54 -17.86
N ARG A 144 -2.62 -17.25 -17.89
CA ARG A 144 -3.94 -16.66 -18.10
C ARG A 144 -4.27 -15.57 -17.07
N LEU A 145 -3.99 -15.82 -15.78
CA LEU A 145 -4.23 -14.82 -14.72
C LEU A 145 -3.36 -13.58 -14.92
N ARG A 146 -2.07 -13.76 -15.24
CA ARG A 146 -1.14 -12.64 -15.51
C ARG A 146 -1.60 -11.80 -16.71
N ILE A 147 -2.03 -12.45 -17.79
CA ILE A 147 -2.52 -11.78 -19.00
C ILE A 147 -3.82 -11.02 -18.70
N ALA A 148 -4.80 -11.65 -18.03
CA ALA A 148 -6.05 -11.01 -17.67
C ALA A 148 -5.83 -9.79 -16.76
N HIS A 149 -4.95 -9.92 -15.75
CA HIS A 149 -4.56 -8.82 -14.87
C HIS A 149 -3.89 -7.68 -15.65
N GLY A 150 -2.95 -7.99 -16.56
CA GLY A 150 -2.31 -7.00 -17.42
C GLY A 150 -3.29 -6.28 -18.35
N ALA A 151 -4.20 -7.01 -18.99
CA ALA A 151 -5.21 -6.44 -19.88
C ALA A 151 -6.17 -5.49 -19.15
N ALA A 152 -6.66 -5.90 -17.98
CA ALA A 152 -7.48 -5.04 -17.13
C ALA A 152 -6.69 -3.79 -16.66
N ALA A 153 -5.36 -3.92 -16.46
CA ALA A 153 -4.54 -2.82 -15.97
C ALA A 153 -4.37 -1.74 -17.04
N VAL A 154 -4.28 -2.12 -18.32
CA VAL A 154 -4.21 -1.18 -19.44
C VAL A 154 -5.47 -0.30 -19.51
N LEU A 155 -6.66 -0.87 -19.28
CA LEU A 155 -7.91 -0.10 -19.27
C LEU A 155 -7.97 0.88 -18.08
N ILE A 156 -7.55 0.42 -16.90
CA ILE A 156 -7.49 1.25 -15.69
C ILE A 156 -6.45 2.36 -15.82
N LEU A 157 -5.36 2.13 -16.57
CA LEU A 157 -4.27 3.09 -16.74
C LEU A 157 -4.75 4.42 -17.33
N LEU A 158 -5.76 4.39 -18.21
CA LEU A 158 -6.37 5.62 -18.75
C LEU A 158 -6.98 6.47 -17.63
N PHE A 159 -7.75 5.84 -16.74
CA PHE A 159 -8.35 6.51 -15.59
C PHE A 159 -7.27 7.00 -14.61
N VAL A 160 -6.32 6.15 -14.24
CA VAL A 160 -5.25 6.49 -13.28
C VAL A 160 -4.39 7.64 -13.80
N THR A 161 -4.03 7.65 -15.09
CA THR A 161 -3.27 8.73 -15.69
C THR A 161 -4.02 10.06 -15.59
N PHE A 162 -5.30 10.08 -15.97
CA PHE A 162 -6.13 11.26 -15.79
C PHE A 162 -6.24 11.67 -14.31
N HIS A 163 -6.44 10.70 -13.41
CA HIS A 163 -6.61 10.95 -11.98
C HIS A 163 -5.38 11.60 -11.36
N LEU A 164 -4.19 11.07 -11.62
CA LEU A 164 -2.92 11.64 -11.13
C LEU A 164 -2.62 13.00 -11.78
N PHE A 165 -2.91 13.16 -13.08
CA PHE A 165 -2.80 14.45 -13.75
C PHE A 165 -3.71 15.50 -13.11
N ASN A 166 -4.97 15.15 -12.84
CA ASN A 166 -5.90 16.05 -12.18
C ASN A 166 -5.37 16.46 -10.79
N HIS A 167 -4.83 15.55 -9.99
CA HIS A 167 -4.18 15.90 -8.72
C HIS A 167 -3.01 16.87 -8.87
N LEU A 168 -2.17 16.70 -9.89
CA LEU A 168 -1.09 17.64 -10.19
C LEU A 168 -1.61 19.06 -10.47
N THR A 169 -2.75 19.18 -11.14
CA THR A 169 -3.34 20.51 -11.43
C THR A 169 -3.77 21.26 -10.16
N GLY A 170 -3.87 20.58 -9.01
CA GLY A 170 -4.11 21.23 -7.72
C GLY A 170 -2.95 22.13 -7.25
N LEU A 171 -1.75 21.98 -7.80
CA LEU A 171 -0.65 22.95 -7.65
C LEU A 171 -1.01 24.32 -8.22
N LEU A 172 -1.86 24.34 -9.25
CA LEU A 172 -2.38 25.56 -9.88
C LEU A 172 -3.67 26.06 -9.21
N GLY A 173 -4.00 25.52 -8.03
CA GLY A 173 -5.14 25.91 -7.21
C GLY A 173 -6.37 25.00 -7.32
N PRO A 174 -7.27 25.07 -6.31
CA PRO A 174 -8.49 24.25 -6.26
C PRO A 174 -9.42 24.45 -7.46
N GLU A 175 -9.49 25.67 -8.02
CA GLU A 175 -10.36 25.98 -9.16
C GLU A 175 -9.89 25.28 -10.44
N THR A 176 -8.57 25.23 -10.68
CA THR A 176 -7.99 24.56 -11.84
C THR A 176 -8.20 23.05 -11.73
N HIS A 177 -7.92 22.47 -10.56
CA HIS A 177 -8.27 21.09 -10.26
C HIS A 177 -9.77 20.82 -10.48
N ALA A 178 -10.66 21.69 -10.01
CA ALA A 178 -12.10 21.51 -10.16
C ALA A 178 -12.56 21.51 -11.63
N ARG A 179 -12.00 22.41 -12.45
CA ARG A 179 -12.31 22.49 -13.90
C ARG A 179 -11.86 21.24 -14.65
N VAL A 180 -10.63 20.79 -14.42
CA VAL A 180 -10.12 19.55 -15.04
C VAL A 180 -10.92 18.35 -14.57
N MET A 181 -11.19 18.27 -13.26
CA MET A 181 -11.99 17.20 -12.66
C MET A 181 -13.39 17.14 -13.27
N ALA A 182 -14.05 18.28 -13.51
CA ALA A 182 -15.39 18.33 -14.08
C ALA A 182 -15.47 17.68 -15.47
N VAL A 183 -14.46 17.90 -16.33
CA VAL A 183 -14.36 17.24 -17.64
C VAL A 183 -14.27 15.72 -17.48
N GLY A 184 -13.37 15.25 -16.61
CA GLY A 184 -13.23 13.81 -16.38
C GLY A 184 -14.50 13.17 -15.80
N ARG A 185 -15.21 13.87 -14.90
CA ARG A 185 -16.44 13.35 -14.27
C ARG A 185 -17.55 13.07 -15.28
N GLN A 186 -17.59 13.75 -16.42
CA GLN A 186 -18.55 13.44 -17.50
C GLN A 186 -18.36 12.01 -18.04
N VAL A 187 -17.12 11.50 -17.99
CA VAL A 187 -16.76 10.17 -18.47
C VAL A 187 -16.78 9.15 -17.34
N TYR A 188 -15.89 9.29 -16.35
CA TYR A 188 -15.66 8.23 -15.35
C TYR A 188 -16.75 8.12 -14.28
N ARG A 189 -17.67 9.10 -14.18
CA ARG A 189 -18.88 9.01 -13.34
C ARG A 189 -20.15 8.70 -14.14
N SER A 190 -20.03 8.36 -15.43
CA SER A 190 -21.20 7.94 -16.21
C SER A 190 -21.75 6.61 -15.70
N ARG A 191 -23.04 6.35 -15.98
CA ARG A 191 -23.76 5.15 -15.51
C ARG A 191 -23.13 3.82 -15.98
N LEU A 192 -22.33 3.84 -17.04
CA LEU A 192 -21.66 2.67 -17.59
C LEU A 192 -20.19 2.58 -17.16
N VAL A 193 -19.45 3.70 -17.24
CA VAL A 193 -18.01 3.70 -16.97
C VAL A 193 -17.71 3.57 -15.48
N GLU A 194 -18.48 4.21 -14.59
CA GLU A 194 -18.24 4.14 -13.14
C GLU A 194 -18.31 2.68 -12.64
N PRO A 195 -19.39 1.90 -12.90
CA PRO A 195 -19.43 0.49 -12.50
C PRO A 195 -18.37 -0.37 -13.20
N ALA A 196 -18.06 -0.12 -14.48
CA ALA A 196 -17.05 -0.87 -15.21
C ALA A 196 -15.65 -0.67 -14.60
N LEU A 197 -15.28 0.56 -14.26
CA LEU A 197 -14.02 0.86 -13.57
C LEU A 197 -13.96 0.21 -12.19
N VAL A 198 -15.06 0.24 -11.42
CA VAL A 198 -15.17 -0.45 -10.13
C VAL A 198 -14.91 -1.95 -10.29
N ILE A 199 -15.58 -2.61 -11.25
CA ILE A 199 -15.39 -4.04 -11.52
C ILE A 199 -13.95 -4.34 -11.91
N LEU A 200 -13.36 -3.55 -12.83
CA LEU A 200 -11.98 -3.73 -13.25
C LEU A 200 -11.01 -3.58 -12.07
N MET A 201 -11.20 -2.59 -11.20
CA MET A 201 -10.39 -2.42 -9.99
C MET A 201 -10.55 -3.57 -9.01
N LEU A 202 -11.75 -4.10 -8.80
CA LEU A 202 -11.96 -5.28 -7.95
C LEU A 202 -11.30 -6.54 -8.56
N LEU A 203 -11.36 -6.71 -9.87
CA LEU A 203 -10.62 -7.78 -10.57
C LEU A 203 -9.10 -7.61 -10.42
N GLN A 204 -8.58 -6.38 -10.42
CA GLN A 204 -7.17 -6.12 -10.11
C GLN A 204 -6.80 -6.54 -8.70
N VAL A 205 -7.63 -6.20 -7.71
CA VAL A 205 -7.43 -6.58 -6.31
C VAL A 205 -7.40 -8.10 -6.17
N VAL A 206 -8.44 -8.79 -6.65
CA VAL A 206 -8.56 -10.25 -6.51
C VAL A 206 -7.43 -10.97 -7.25
N GLY A 207 -7.18 -10.61 -8.51
CA GLY A 207 -6.11 -11.21 -9.31
C GLY A 207 -4.71 -10.92 -8.75
N GLY A 208 -4.48 -9.68 -8.31
CA GLY A 208 -3.23 -9.23 -7.69
C GLY A 208 -2.94 -9.97 -6.39
N VAL A 209 -3.92 -10.08 -5.49
CA VAL A 209 -3.79 -10.83 -4.22
C VAL A 209 -3.52 -12.30 -4.48
N ALA A 210 -4.24 -12.93 -5.41
CA ALA A 210 -4.01 -14.32 -5.79
C ALA A 210 -2.57 -14.55 -6.32
N MET A 211 -2.04 -13.60 -7.10
CA MET A 211 -0.66 -13.65 -7.58
C MET A 211 0.36 -13.38 -6.45
N ALA A 212 0.13 -12.40 -5.60
CA ALA A 212 0.98 -12.08 -4.46
C ALA A 212 1.06 -13.25 -3.47
N TRP A 213 -0.04 -13.96 -3.25
CA TRP A 213 -0.09 -15.16 -2.42
C TRP A 213 0.83 -16.28 -2.94
N ARG A 214 0.82 -16.50 -4.26
CA ARG A 214 1.68 -17.50 -4.91
C ARG A 214 3.15 -17.06 -4.97
N TRP A 215 3.41 -15.80 -5.31
CA TRP A 215 4.78 -15.29 -5.40
C TRP A 215 5.45 -15.14 -4.04
N SER A 216 4.71 -14.82 -2.97
CA SER A 216 5.27 -14.73 -1.62
C SER A 216 5.82 -16.07 -1.11
N ALA A 217 5.38 -17.20 -1.66
CA ALA A 217 5.91 -18.53 -1.36
C ALA A 217 7.11 -18.93 -2.24
N ARG A 218 7.66 -18.01 -3.04
CA ARG A 218 8.79 -18.27 -3.96
C ARG A 218 9.96 -17.31 -3.65
N PRO A 219 11.18 -17.63 -4.09
CA PRO A 219 12.27 -16.65 -4.08
C PRO A 219 11.90 -15.40 -4.88
N MET A 220 12.27 -14.22 -4.38
CA MET A 220 11.99 -12.93 -5.02
C MET A 220 13.29 -12.15 -5.11
N ASP A 221 13.63 -11.72 -6.33
CA ASP A 221 14.65 -10.68 -6.52
C ASP A 221 14.06 -9.30 -6.14
N LEU A 222 14.88 -8.25 -6.25
CA LEU A 222 14.45 -6.89 -5.90
C LEU A 222 13.25 -6.43 -6.75
N ALA A 223 13.28 -6.66 -8.06
CA ALA A 223 12.19 -6.25 -8.96
C ALA A 223 10.88 -6.99 -8.63
N ARG A 224 10.95 -8.30 -8.33
CA ARG A 224 9.80 -9.08 -7.88
C ARG A 224 9.30 -8.62 -6.52
N THR A 225 10.21 -8.28 -5.61
CA THR A 225 9.87 -7.75 -4.28
C THR A 225 9.09 -6.45 -4.42
N ILE A 226 9.55 -5.51 -5.25
CA ILE A 226 8.83 -4.26 -5.52
C ILE A 226 7.49 -4.54 -6.21
N GLN A 227 7.41 -5.43 -7.20
CA GLN A 227 6.15 -5.77 -7.87
C GLN A 227 5.12 -6.35 -6.89
N VAL A 228 5.51 -7.32 -6.07
CA VAL A 228 4.61 -8.02 -5.15
C VAL A 228 4.24 -7.12 -3.97
N GLY A 229 5.20 -6.36 -3.43
CA GLY A 229 4.99 -5.38 -2.38
C GLY A 229 4.06 -4.25 -2.81
N SER A 230 4.34 -3.61 -3.94
CA SER A 230 3.46 -2.57 -4.51
C SER A 230 2.07 -3.14 -4.83
N GLY A 231 1.98 -4.37 -5.34
CA GLY A 231 0.68 -5.02 -5.60
C GLY A 231 -0.13 -5.26 -4.34
N ALA A 232 0.50 -5.69 -3.24
CA ALA A 232 -0.16 -5.85 -1.94
C ALA A 232 -0.61 -4.50 -1.35
N TYR A 233 0.25 -3.48 -1.44
CA TYR A 233 -0.11 -2.11 -1.05
C TYR A 233 -1.31 -1.59 -1.85
N LEU A 234 -1.26 -1.73 -3.18
CA LEU A 234 -2.30 -1.25 -4.09
C LEU A 234 -3.62 -1.99 -3.90
N ALA A 235 -3.59 -3.29 -3.58
CA ALA A 235 -4.79 -4.04 -3.26
C ALA A 235 -5.53 -3.42 -2.06
N ALA A 236 -4.81 -3.16 -0.97
CA ALA A 236 -5.37 -2.47 0.19
C ALA A 236 -5.77 -1.03 -0.13
N PHE A 237 -4.93 -0.30 -0.88
CA PHE A 237 -5.18 1.08 -1.27
C PHE A 237 -6.46 1.22 -2.10
N ILE A 238 -6.65 0.40 -3.13
CA ILE A 238 -7.84 0.44 -3.99
C ILE A 238 -9.10 0.20 -3.15
N VAL A 239 -9.13 -0.85 -2.33
CA VAL A 239 -10.28 -1.16 -1.47
C VAL A 239 -10.58 0.02 -0.52
N THR A 240 -9.55 0.55 0.13
CA THR A 240 -9.67 1.66 1.09
C THR A 240 -10.12 2.95 0.44
N HIS A 241 -9.47 3.32 -0.67
CA HIS A 241 -9.70 4.57 -1.38
C HIS A 241 -11.08 4.58 -2.02
N MET A 242 -11.48 3.46 -2.63
CA MET A 242 -12.84 3.32 -3.17
C MET A 242 -13.90 3.31 -2.07
N ASN A 243 -13.68 2.61 -0.95
CA ASN A 243 -14.62 2.64 0.17
C ASN A 243 -14.80 4.08 0.70
N SER A 244 -13.70 4.80 0.89
CA SER A 244 -13.71 6.19 1.37
C SER A 244 -14.48 7.11 0.42
N ALA A 245 -14.21 7.03 -0.88
CA ALA A 245 -14.82 7.91 -1.87
C ALA A 245 -16.29 7.56 -2.20
N PHE A 246 -16.59 6.28 -2.43
CA PHE A 246 -17.92 5.84 -2.87
C PHE A 246 -18.87 5.58 -1.71
N VAL A 247 -18.41 4.85 -0.69
CA VAL A 247 -19.27 4.43 0.42
C VAL A 247 -19.34 5.51 1.48
N SER A 248 -18.21 5.85 2.09
CA SER A 248 -18.17 6.82 3.18
C SER A 248 -18.61 8.21 2.72
N ALA A 249 -17.87 8.84 1.81
CA ALA A 249 -18.16 10.21 1.39
C ALA A 249 -19.49 10.31 0.64
N ARG A 250 -19.65 9.63 -0.50
CA ARG A 250 -20.82 9.82 -1.38
C ARG A 250 -22.10 9.13 -0.89
N ALA A 251 -22.04 7.85 -0.55
CA ALA A 251 -23.25 7.08 -0.24
C ALA A 251 -23.79 7.39 1.17
N VAL A 252 -22.92 7.50 2.16
CA VAL A 252 -23.31 7.70 3.56
C VAL A 252 -23.35 9.19 3.92
N HIS A 253 -22.23 9.91 3.79
CA HIS A 253 -22.12 11.29 4.25
C HIS A 253 -22.62 12.35 3.26
N LYS A 254 -22.95 11.95 2.02
CA LYS A 254 -23.41 12.84 0.93
C LYS A 254 -22.41 13.97 0.58
N ILE A 255 -21.13 13.74 0.83
CA ILE A 255 -20.03 14.68 0.55
C ILE A 255 -19.54 14.51 -0.89
N GLN A 256 -19.24 15.63 -1.56
CA GLN A 256 -18.56 15.60 -2.84
C GLN A 256 -17.08 15.31 -2.65
N THR A 257 -16.55 14.32 -3.38
CA THR A 257 -15.12 13.98 -3.34
C THR A 257 -14.32 14.90 -4.27
N ASP A 258 -14.21 16.16 -3.90
CA ASP A 258 -13.48 17.22 -4.60
C ASP A 258 -12.11 17.51 -3.93
N TRP A 259 -11.49 18.64 -4.29
CA TRP A 259 -10.20 19.04 -3.73
C TRP A 259 -10.26 19.24 -2.21
N ALA A 260 -11.31 19.90 -1.70
CA ALA A 260 -11.45 20.16 -0.27
C ALA A 260 -11.54 18.85 0.53
N TRP A 261 -12.32 17.88 0.03
CA TRP A 261 -12.35 16.54 0.61
C TRP A 261 -11.00 15.83 0.52
N ALA A 262 -10.31 15.91 -0.62
CA ALA A 262 -9.02 15.24 -0.82
C ALA A 262 -7.90 15.81 0.06
N THR A 263 -7.94 17.12 0.37
CA THR A 263 -6.96 17.78 1.24
C THR A 263 -7.34 17.79 2.71
N GLY A 264 -8.53 17.30 3.08
CA GLY A 264 -9.03 17.37 4.45
C GLY A 264 -9.26 18.81 4.91
N ALA A 265 -9.75 19.67 4.03
CA ALA A 265 -10.03 21.07 4.37
C ALA A 265 -11.19 21.19 5.39
N PRO A 266 -11.17 22.20 6.27
CA PRO A 266 -10.18 23.28 6.36
C PRO A 266 -8.88 22.93 7.12
N GLU A 267 -8.85 21.86 7.90
CA GLU A 267 -7.74 21.54 8.81
C GLU A 267 -6.46 21.09 8.08
N GLY A 268 -6.63 20.57 6.87
CA GLY A 268 -5.55 20.09 6.01
C GLY A 268 -5.11 18.67 6.34
N LEU A 269 -4.15 18.16 5.55
CA LEU A 269 -3.67 16.80 5.70
C LEU A 269 -2.79 16.58 6.92
N LEU A 270 -2.00 17.57 7.32
CA LEU A 270 -0.95 17.35 8.32
C LEU A 270 -1.42 17.62 9.74
N LEU A 271 -2.19 18.67 9.97
CA LEU A 271 -2.42 19.17 11.33
C LEU A 271 -3.61 18.51 12.03
N ASP A 272 -4.51 17.86 11.30
CA ASP A 272 -5.64 17.12 11.88
C ASP A 272 -5.23 15.69 12.30
N ALA A 273 -5.69 15.28 13.50
CA ALA A 273 -5.35 14.01 14.12
C ALA A 273 -5.82 12.78 13.31
N TRP A 274 -6.86 12.93 12.51
CA TRP A 274 -7.37 11.94 11.58
C TRP A 274 -6.71 12.05 10.21
N ASN A 275 -6.64 13.26 9.63
CA ASN A 275 -6.17 13.45 8.25
C ASN A 275 -4.71 13.11 8.06
N ILE A 276 -3.87 13.15 9.10
CA ILE A 276 -2.45 12.78 9.00
C ILE A 276 -2.25 11.34 8.47
N ARG A 277 -3.22 10.46 8.68
CA ARG A 277 -3.24 9.09 8.15
C ARG A 277 -3.24 9.06 6.62
N LEU A 278 -3.82 10.09 6.00
CA LEU A 278 -3.95 10.22 4.55
C LEU A 278 -2.60 10.56 3.89
N ALA A 279 -1.66 11.20 4.60
CA ALA A 279 -0.40 11.61 3.99
C ALA A 279 0.45 10.42 3.52
N PRO A 280 0.80 9.41 4.37
CA PRO A 280 1.50 8.23 3.89
C PRO A 280 0.63 7.37 2.97
N HIS A 281 -0.68 7.32 3.22
CA HIS A 281 -1.63 6.58 2.39
C HIS A 281 -1.61 7.05 0.92
N TYR A 282 -1.74 8.35 0.67
CA TYR A 282 -1.74 8.94 -0.68
C TYR A 282 -0.36 8.94 -1.31
N ALA A 283 0.68 9.37 -0.59
CA ALA A 283 2.03 9.44 -1.12
C ALA A 283 2.51 8.05 -1.58
N LEU A 284 2.44 7.04 -0.72
CA LEU A 284 2.83 5.69 -1.10
C LEU A 284 1.88 5.08 -2.14
N GLY A 285 0.59 5.46 -2.17
CA GLY A 285 -0.34 5.06 -3.22
C GLY A 285 0.06 5.56 -4.61
N ALA A 286 0.37 6.86 -4.73
CA ALA A 286 0.82 7.49 -5.96
C ALA A 286 2.19 6.94 -6.40
N PHE A 287 3.11 6.72 -5.46
CA PHE A 287 4.40 6.09 -5.75
C PHE A 287 4.22 4.65 -6.25
N PHE A 288 3.49 3.81 -5.51
CA PHE A 288 3.40 2.39 -5.81
C PHE A 288 2.58 2.09 -7.07
N VAL A 289 1.60 2.90 -7.45
CA VAL A 289 0.86 2.66 -8.71
C VAL A 289 1.77 2.79 -9.93
N VAL A 290 2.68 3.77 -9.94
CA VAL A 290 3.67 3.94 -11.01
C VAL A 290 4.79 2.91 -10.90
N ALA A 291 5.30 2.65 -9.69
CA ALA A 291 6.33 1.63 -9.48
C ALA A 291 5.86 0.23 -9.93
N HIS A 292 4.60 -0.13 -9.64
CA HIS A 292 3.99 -1.39 -10.04
C HIS A 292 3.88 -1.52 -11.57
N LEU A 293 3.51 -0.42 -12.25
CA LEU A 293 3.44 -0.36 -13.70
C LEU A 293 4.82 -0.57 -14.34
N PHE A 294 5.86 0.11 -13.85
CA PHE A 294 7.22 -0.05 -14.39
C PHE A 294 7.83 -1.42 -14.09
N CYS A 295 7.52 -2.03 -12.94
CA CYS A 295 7.91 -3.42 -12.68
C CYS A 295 7.20 -4.39 -13.64
N GLY A 296 5.93 -4.13 -13.97
CA GLY A 296 5.17 -4.91 -14.96
C GLY A 296 5.73 -4.75 -16.36
N LEU A 297 6.00 -3.50 -16.77
CA LEU A 297 6.63 -3.17 -18.04
C LEU A 297 7.99 -3.84 -18.19
N ARG A 298 8.84 -3.80 -17.16
CA ARG A 298 10.13 -4.51 -17.15
C ARG A 298 9.96 -6.00 -17.49
N GLN A 299 8.98 -6.67 -16.88
CA GLN A 299 8.71 -8.08 -17.18
C GLN A 299 8.26 -8.30 -18.63
N VAL A 300 7.43 -7.43 -19.17
CA VAL A 300 7.00 -7.48 -20.57
C VAL A 300 8.18 -7.26 -21.51
N LEU A 301 9.03 -6.25 -21.26
CA LEU A 301 10.19 -5.94 -22.08
C LEU A 301 11.20 -7.11 -22.13
N LEU A 302 11.51 -7.69 -20.98
CA LEU A 302 12.39 -8.87 -20.90
C LEU A 302 11.80 -10.07 -21.65
N ALA A 303 10.48 -10.29 -21.56
CA ALA A 303 9.82 -11.36 -22.30
C ALA A 303 9.85 -11.18 -23.82
N HIS A 304 10.02 -9.95 -24.30
CA HIS A 304 10.16 -9.61 -25.73
C HIS A 304 11.63 -9.39 -26.15
N GLY A 305 12.59 -9.94 -25.39
CA GLY A 305 14.00 -9.97 -25.78
C GLY A 305 14.78 -8.67 -25.54
N MET A 306 14.21 -7.69 -24.83
CA MET A 306 14.96 -6.48 -24.47
C MET A 306 16.13 -6.84 -23.54
N ARG A 307 17.30 -6.21 -23.79
CA ARG A 307 18.48 -6.37 -22.94
C ARG A 307 18.17 -6.01 -21.49
N GLN A 308 18.60 -6.84 -20.55
CA GLN A 308 18.36 -6.65 -19.12
C GLN A 308 18.80 -5.27 -18.61
N ALA A 309 20.01 -4.82 -18.99
CA ALA A 309 20.52 -3.51 -18.59
C ALA A 309 19.61 -2.34 -19.04
N VAL A 310 18.92 -2.45 -20.18
CA VAL A 310 17.98 -1.43 -20.66
C VAL A 310 16.69 -1.49 -19.85
N ALA A 311 16.14 -2.69 -19.63
CA ALA A 311 14.93 -2.87 -18.84
C ALA A 311 15.12 -2.42 -17.38
N ASP A 312 16.31 -2.64 -16.80
CA ASP A 312 16.68 -2.20 -15.46
C ASP A 312 16.82 -0.68 -15.36
N ARG A 313 17.42 -0.03 -16.37
CA ARG A 313 17.49 1.44 -16.44
C ARG A 313 16.10 2.07 -16.56
N LEU A 314 15.22 1.48 -17.37
CA LEU A 314 13.83 1.94 -17.50
C LEU A 314 13.05 1.79 -16.19
N LEU A 315 13.25 0.68 -15.47
CA LEU A 315 12.68 0.51 -14.13
C LEU A 315 13.21 1.60 -13.17
N ALA A 316 14.52 1.81 -13.12
CA ALA A 316 15.12 2.82 -12.24
C ALA A 316 14.60 4.24 -12.53
N ALA A 317 14.54 4.62 -13.81
CA ALA A 317 13.96 5.89 -14.24
C ALA A 317 12.48 6.00 -13.86
N GLY A 318 11.72 4.92 -14.03
CA GLY A 318 10.31 4.85 -13.61
C GLY A 318 10.12 5.02 -12.11
N LEU A 319 10.98 4.41 -11.29
CA LEU A 319 10.95 4.57 -9.82
C LEU A 319 11.30 6.00 -9.39
N ALA A 320 12.31 6.62 -10.03
CA ALA A 320 12.65 8.01 -9.77
C ALA A 320 11.50 8.96 -10.18
N GLY A 321 10.89 8.73 -11.34
CA GLY A 321 9.72 9.46 -11.81
C GLY A 321 8.51 9.28 -10.88
N ALA A 322 8.28 8.07 -10.37
CA ALA A 322 7.23 7.79 -9.39
C ALA A 322 7.43 8.57 -8.08
N ALA A 323 8.68 8.64 -7.59
CA ALA A 323 9.02 9.39 -6.39
C ALA A 323 8.80 10.90 -6.58
N ALA A 324 9.27 11.45 -7.71
CA ALA A 324 9.06 12.86 -8.05
C ALA A 324 7.57 13.20 -8.18
N LEU A 325 6.80 12.38 -8.92
CA LEU A 325 5.36 12.55 -9.08
C LEU A 325 4.64 12.53 -7.73
N SER A 326 4.92 11.52 -6.90
CA SER A 326 4.33 11.37 -5.58
C SER A 326 4.63 12.57 -4.68
N ALA A 327 5.90 13.01 -4.64
CA ALA A 327 6.32 14.15 -3.83
C ALA A 327 5.59 15.43 -4.27
N THR A 328 5.50 15.67 -5.58
CA THR A 328 4.83 16.82 -6.17
C THR A 328 3.32 16.84 -5.86
N ILE A 329 2.63 15.70 -6.03
CA ILE A 329 1.20 15.58 -5.67
C ILE A 329 1.02 15.81 -4.17
N THR A 330 1.83 15.17 -3.33
CA THR A 330 1.73 15.29 -1.87
C THR A 330 1.98 16.72 -1.40
N ALA A 331 2.97 17.40 -1.96
CA ALA A 331 3.23 18.80 -1.68
C ALA A 331 2.04 19.69 -2.06
N GLY A 332 1.44 19.47 -3.23
CA GLY A 332 0.23 20.17 -3.65
C GLY A 332 -0.94 19.94 -2.69
N LEU A 333 -1.18 18.70 -2.26
CA LEU A 333 -2.22 18.37 -1.27
C LEU A 333 -1.96 18.99 0.11
N CYS A 334 -0.69 19.16 0.49
CA CYS A 334 -0.27 19.86 1.71
C CYS A 334 -0.24 21.39 1.58
N GLY A 335 -0.63 21.95 0.42
CA GLY A 335 -0.80 23.39 0.24
C GLY A 335 0.22 24.09 -0.66
N LEU A 336 1.23 23.39 -1.20
CA LEU A 336 2.16 24.00 -2.17
C LEU A 336 1.40 24.48 -3.41
N ARG A 337 1.73 25.68 -3.90
CA ARG A 337 1.19 26.27 -5.13
C ARG A 337 2.32 26.79 -6.02
N LEU A 338 2.06 26.87 -7.32
CA LEU A 338 2.96 27.45 -8.33
C LEU A 338 2.57 28.89 -8.68
#